data_AF-A0A1W9VIF8-F1
#
_entry.id   AF-A0A1W9VIF8-F1
#
_cell.length_a   1.000
_cell.length_b   1.000
_cell.length_c   1.000
_cell.angle_alpha   90.00
_cell.angle_beta   90.00
_cell.angle_gamma   90.00
#
_symmetry.space_group_name_H-M   'P 1'
#
loop_
_entity.id
_entity.type
_entity.pdbx_description
1 polymer ?
#
loop_
_entity_poly.entity_id
_entity_poly.type
_entity_poly.pdbx_seq_one_letter_code
_entity_poly.pdbx_strand_id
1 'polypeptide(L)'
;MTNYELRITNQKPETRNLKTGFCPARRERYILQCWRRRRWRREIYGRAAKCSGFPAVLGLHKHAEVMADLERGLGKPVFEISALPPSVPGRRLYERLKDIFLKAGGRLLIGSKVLGGEIEAGRVTQIRHETVTRPKTLRAEHYVLATGGIYGGGLEATSDGVIHEPIFNLPVAAPSDRAAWFGPELLSPGGRAIHRVGIRVDERFNPLDANGAVIAKNLYVAGNMLADVNWIQGRTGDGVAITSAFKVVEEILE
;
A
#
# COMPACT_ATOMS: atom_id res chain seq x y z
N MET A 1 41.98 -20.60 6.20
CA MET A 1 42.08 -19.44 5.28
C MET A 1 41.88 -19.94 3.87
N THR A 2 40.68 -19.75 3.31
CA THR A 2 40.40 -20.13 1.93
C THR A 2 39.48 -19.07 1.35
N ASN A 3 40.06 -18.23 0.50
CA ASN A 3 39.40 -17.14 -0.21
C ASN A 3 38.47 -17.73 -1.28
N TYR A 4 37.23 -17.24 -1.36
CA TYR A 4 36.37 -17.43 -2.52
C TYR A 4 36.27 -16.10 -3.27
N GLU A 5 36.92 -16.04 -4.43
CA GLU A 5 36.76 -14.97 -5.42
C GLU A 5 35.38 -15.07 -6.10
N LEU A 6 34.55 -14.03 -5.96
CA LEU A 6 33.35 -13.83 -6.77
C LEU A 6 33.75 -13.23 -8.14
N ARG A 7 33.86 -14.08 -9.16
CA ARG A 7 33.99 -13.62 -10.56
C ARG A 7 32.62 -13.19 -11.11
N ILE A 8 32.35 -11.89 -11.10
CA ILE A 8 31.26 -11.29 -11.87
C ILE A 8 31.73 -11.15 -13.32
N THR A 9 31.27 -12.01 -14.22
CA THR A 9 31.54 -11.89 -15.65
C THR A 9 30.63 -10.83 -16.26
N ASN A 10 31.21 -9.67 -16.53
CA ASN A 10 30.52 -8.55 -17.17
C ASN A 10 30.55 -8.73 -18.69
N GLN A 11 29.71 -9.63 -19.24
CA GLN A 11 29.52 -9.72 -20.69
C GLN A 11 28.48 -8.67 -21.13
N LYS A 12 28.96 -7.57 -21.71
CA LYS A 12 28.16 -6.62 -22.48
C LYS A 12 27.44 -7.37 -23.62
N PRO A 13 26.12 -7.20 -23.79
CA PRO A 13 25.46 -7.67 -25.00
C PRO A 13 25.85 -6.75 -26.17
N GLU A 14 26.33 -7.34 -27.26
CA GLU A 14 26.58 -6.64 -28.52
C GLU A 14 25.30 -5.95 -29.02
N THR A 15 25.33 -4.63 -29.11
CA THR A 15 24.26 -3.83 -29.69
C THR A 15 24.33 -3.92 -31.21
N ARG A 16 23.56 -4.83 -31.80
CA ARG A 16 23.25 -4.80 -33.24
C ARG A 16 22.24 -3.69 -33.48
N ASN A 17 22.66 -2.65 -34.20
CA ASN A 17 21.84 -1.53 -34.66
C ASN A 17 20.52 -2.02 -35.28
N LEU A 18 19.39 -1.72 -34.64
CA LEU A 18 18.05 -1.82 -35.23
C LEU A 18 17.46 -0.40 -35.27
N LYS A 19 17.77 0.32 -36.35
CA LYS A 19 16.90 1.38 -36.84
C LYS A 19 15.64 0.71 -37.38
N THR A 20 14.50 0.83 -36.70
CA THR A 20 13.13 0.76 -37.27
C THR A 20 12.06 0.90 -36.18
N GLY A 21 11.15 1.86 -36.39
CA GLY A 21 9.76 1.94 -35.89
C GLY A 21 9.40 1.37 -34.52
N PHE A 22 9.17 2.27 -33.56
CA PHE A 22 8.66 1.97 -32.22
C PHE A 22 7.18 1.54 -32.30
N CYS A 23 6.88 0.27 -32.03
CA CYS A 23 5.52 -0.29 -32.01
C CYS A 23 5.27 -1.03 -30.67
N PRO A 24 4.26 -0.63 -29.86
CA PRO A 24 4.00 -1.22 -28.53
C PRO A 24 3.73 -2.74 -28.54
N ALA A 25 3.13 -3.26 -29.62
CA ALA A 25 2.79 -4.69 -29.77
C ALA A 25 4.00 -5.63 -29.92
N ARG A 26 5.22 -5.10 -30.09
CA ARG A 26 6.45 -5.91 -30.14
C ARG A 26 7.04 -6.21 -28.77
N ARG A 27 6.71 -5.46 -27.70
CA ARG A 27 7.23 -5.73 -26.34
C ARG A 27 6.63 -6.99 -25.70
N GLU A 28 5.33 -7.25 -25.87
CA GLU A 28 4.67 -8.45 -25.32
C GLU A 28 5.26 -9.74 -25.90
N ARG A 29 5.63 -9.75 -27.19
CA ARG A 29 6.27 -10.91 -27.83
C ARG A 29 7.72 -11.14 -27.40
N TYR A 30 8.44 -10.09 -27.01
CA TYR A 30 9.86 -10.19 -26.67
C TYR A 30 10.10 -10.89 -25.33
N ILE A 31 9.26 -10.62 -24.32
CA ILE A 31 9.34 -11.31 -23.02
C ILE A 31 9.00 -12.80 -23.22
N LEU A 32 7.91 -13.11 -23.94
CA LEU A 32 7.50 -14.49 -24.24
C LEU A 32 8.55 -15.27 -25.07
N GLN A 33 9.27 -14.63 -25.99
CA GLN A 33 10.32 -15.28 -26.78
C GLN A 33 11.62 -15.52 -26.01
N CYS A 34 12.00 -14.64 -25.08
CA CYS A 34 13.22 -14.82 -24.28
C CYS A 34 13.15 -16.06 -23.37
N TRP A 35 11.96 -16.39 -22.84
CA TRP A 35 11.75 -17.56 -21.98
C TRP A 35 11.63 -18.89 -22.76
N ARG A 36 11.27 -18.85 -24.04
CA ARG A 36 11.20 -20.03 -24.91
C ARG A 36 12.56 -20.61 -25.31
N ARG A 37 13.68 -19.94 -25.01
CA ARG A 37 15.02 -20.52 -25.25
C ARG A 37 15.22 -21.70 -24.30
N ARG A 38 15.43 -22.90 -24.88
CA ARG A 38 15.73 -24.19 -24.23
C ARG A 38 16.84 -24.15 -23.14
N ARG A 39 17.58 -23.05 -23.02
CA ARG A 39 18.69 -22.85 -22.08
C ARG A 39 18.24 -22.76 -20.62
N TRP A 40 17.13 -22.06 -20.33
CA TRP A 40 16.61 -21.91 -18.95
C TRP A 40 16.07 -23.22 -18.36
N ARG A 41 15.70 -24.19 -19.23
CA ARG A 41 15.23 -25.53 -18.86
C ARG A 41 16.30 -26.42 -18.21
N ARG A 42 17.58 -26.03 -18.17
CA ARG A 42 18.62 -26.82 -17.47
C ARG A 42 19.14 -26.14 -16.21
N GLU A 43 19.23 -24.81 -16.20
CA GLU A 43 19.86 -24.07 -15.09
C GLU A 43 18.90 -23.81 -13.91
N ILE A 44 17.59 -23.73 -14.13
CA ILE A 44 16.58 -23.60 -13.04
C ILE A 44 16.14 -24.97 -12.49
N TYR A 45 16.61 -26.08 -13.09
CA TYR A 45 16.25 -27.44 -12.68
C TYR A 45 17.11 -27.95 -11.51
N GLY A 46 16.76 -27.55 -10.30
CA GLY A 46 16.90 -28.47 -9.17
C GLY A 46 15.81 -29.53 -9.30
N ARG A 47 16.15 -30.78 -9.71
CA ARG A 47 15.17 -31.88 -9.87
C ARG A 47 14.35 -32.17 -8.60
N ALA A 48 14.78 -31.70 -7.44
CA ALA A 48 14.11 -31.89 -6.15
C ALA A 48 13.13 -30.76 -5.75
N ALA A 49 13.09 -29.63 -6.46
CA ALA A 49 12.29 -28.48 -6.04
C ALA A 49 10.80 -28.65 -6.40
N LYS A 50 9.92 -28.61 -5.39
CA LYS A 50 8.46 -28.79 -5.51
C LYS A 50 7.73 -27.60 -6.17
N CYS A 51 8.34 -26.42 -6.19
CA CYS A 51 7.79 -25.20 -6.77
C CYS A 51 8.90 -24.28 -7.28
N SER A 52 8.53 -23.21 -7.98
CA SER A 52 9.43 -22.19 -8.49
C SER A 52 9.00 -20.80 -8.03
N GLY A 53 9.83 -20.15 -7.22
CA GLY A 53 9.65 -18.77 -6.80
C GLY A 53 10.36 -17.81 -7.75
N PHE A 54 9.67 -16.76 -8.18
CA PHE A 54 10.23 -15.68 -8.96
C PHE A 54 10.16 -14.37 -8.16
N PRO A 55 11.07 -13.41 -8.38
CA PRO A 55 10.78 -12.03 -7.96
C PRO A 55 9.42 -11.58 -8.51
N ALA A 56 8.78 -10.60 -7.88
CA ALA A 56 7.48 -10.07 -8.33
C ALA A 56 7.56 -9.32 -9.67
N VAL A 57 7.84 -10.03 -10.76
CA VAL A 57 8.12 -9.52 -12.11
C VAL A 57 7.24 -10.17 -13.19
N LEU A 58 6.26 -10.99 -12.81
CA LEU A 58 5.38 -11.72 -13.72
C LEU A 58 4.25 -10.83 -14.29
N GLY A 59 4.62 -9.59 -14.63
CA GLY A 59 3.74 -8.59 -15.24
C GLY A 59 2.90 -7.78 -14.25
N LEU A 60 2.69 -6.51 -14.59
CA LEU A 60 1.67 -5.65 -13.97
C LEU A 60 0.27 -5.94 -14.52
N HIS A 61 0.19 -6.43 -15.75
CA HIS A 61 -1.03 -6.83 -16.43
C HIS A 61 -0.95 -8.31 -16.80
N LYS A 62 -2.11 -8.97 -16.94
CA LYS A 62 -2.21 -10.40 -17.30
C LYS A 62 -1.40 -11.34 -16.39
N HIS A 63 -1.21 -10.96 -15.12
CA HIS A 63 -0.39 -11.71 -14.16
C HIS A 63 -0.78 -13.19 -14.07
N ALA A 64 -2.09 -13.48 -13.94
CA ALA A 64 -2.59 -14.85 -13.86
C ALA A 64 -2.27 -15.67 -15.13
N GLU A 65 -2.36 -15.05 -16.32
CA GLU A 65 -2.04 -15.72 -17.59
C GLU A 65 -0.55 -16.04 -17.70
N VAL A 66 0.31 -15.08 -17.34
CA VAL A 66 1.78 -15.26 -17.34
C VAL A 66 2.19 -16.33 -16.34
N MET A 67 1.61 -16.30 -15.14
CA MET A 67 1.88 -17.28 -14.10
C MET A 67 1.46 -18.68 -14.55
N ALA A 68 0.24 -18.84 -15.08
CA ALA A 68 -0.25 -20.12 -15.61
C ALA A 68 0.60 -20.64 -16.79
N ASP A 69 1.12 -19.75 -17.65
CA ASP A 69 2.02 -20.16 -18.74
C ASP A 69 3.37 -20.67 -18.23
N LEU A 70 3.93 -20.01 -17.21
CA LEU A 70 5.14 -20.47 -16.55
C LEU A 70 4.94 -21.81 -15.84
N GLU A 71 3.82 -21.99 -15.13
CA GLU A 71 3.48 -23.26 -14.48
C GLU A 71 3.41 -24.41 -15.50
N ARG A 72 2.72 -24.19 -16.63
CA ARG A 72 2.67 -25.17 -17.73
C ARG A 72 4.05 -25.44 -18.32
N GLY A 73 4.87 -24.41 -18.51
CA GLY A 73 6.20 -24.54 -19.10
C GLY A 73 7.21 -25.27 -18.20
N LEU A 74 7.07 -25.09 -16.88
CA LEU A 74 7.93 -25.65 -15.84
C LEU A 74 7.43 -26.99 -15.28
N GLY A 75 6.14 -27.29 -15.42
CA GLY A 75 5.49 -28.50 -14.90
C GLY A 75 5.39 -28.52 -13.37
N LYS A 76 5.34 -27.36 -12.72
CA LYS A 76 5.26 -27.22 -11.26
C LYS A 76 4.68 -25.86 -10.86
N PRO A 77 4.13 -25.73 -9.64
CA PRO A 77 3.58 -24.47 -9.15
C PRO A 77 4.58 -23.31 -9.17
N VAL A 78 4.09 -22.12 -9.49
CA VAL A 78 4.85 -20.88 -9.57
C VAL A 78 4.27 -19.86 -8.60
N PHE A 79 5.14 -19.13 -7.90
CA PHE A 79 4.73 -18.03 -7.04
C PHE A 79 5.70 -16.86 -7.14
N GLU A 80 5.24 -15.68 -6.73
CA GLU A 80 6.08 -14.50 -6.62
C GLU A 80 6.55 -14.27 -5.18
N ILE A 81 7.82 -13.88 -5.07
CA ILE A 81 8.46 -13.41 -3.86
C ILE A 81 8.43 -11.88 -3.94
N SER A 82 7.85 -11.26 -2.93
CA SER A 82 7.81 -9.80 -2.81
C SER A 82 9.23 -9.21 -2.92
N ALA A 83 9.39 -8.24 -3.81
CA ALA A 83 10.64 -7.51 -3.99
C ALA A 83 10.69 -6.28 -3.08
N LEU A 84 11.84 -5.60 -3.07
CA LEU A 84 11.96 -4.28 -2.45
C LEU A 84 10.92 -3.30 -3.03
N PRO A 85 10.52 -2.27 -2.26
CA PRO A 85 9.58 -1.26 -2.75
C PRO A 85 9.99 -0.69 -4.13
N PRO A 86 9.03 -0.40 -5.02
CA PRO A 86 7.58 -0.47 -4.81
C PRO A 86 6.99 -1.89 -4.89
N SER A 87 5.91 -2.15 -4.13
CA SER A 87 5.18 -3.42 -4.16
C SER A 87 4.44 -3.61 -5.49
N VAL A 88 4.93 -4.53 -6.33
CA VAL A 88 4.26 -4.93 -7.59
C VAL A 88 2.89 -5.56 -7.34
N PRO A 89 2.71 -6.56 -6.44
CA PRO A 89 1.39 -7.10 -6.13
C PRO A 89 0.44 -6.03 -5.55
N GLY A 90 0.94 -5.14 -4.69
CA GLY A 90 0.16 -4.01 -4.17
C GLY A 90 -0.29 -3.06 -5.28
N ARG A 91 0.58 -2.74 -6.24
CA ARG A 91 0.21 -1.98 -7.44
C ARG A 91 -0.87 -2.69 -8.25
N ARG A 92 -0.78 -4.00 -8.47
CA ARG A 92 -1.82 -4.75 -9.21
C ARG A 92 -3.16 -4.66 -8.49
N LEU A 93 -3.18 -4.83 -7.17
CA LEU A 93 -4.38 -4.69 -6.36
C LEU A 93 -4.98 -3.28 -6.46
N TYR A 94 -4.17 -2.25 -6.27
CA TYR A 94 -4.58 -0.84 -6.39
C TYR A 94 -5.22 -0.54 -7.74
N GLU A 95 -4.56 -0.93 -8.85
CA GLU A 95 -5.09 -0.70 -10.19
C GLU A 95 -6.44 -1.39 -10.41
N ARG A 96 -6.61 -2.62 -9.90
CA ARG A 96 -7.90 -3.34 -10.00
C ARG A 96 -8.99 -2.68 -9.18
N LEU A 97 -8.72 -2.28 -7.94
CA LEU A 97 -9.70 -1.60 -7.09
C LEU A 97 -10.10 -0.24 -7.68
N LYS A 98 -9.12 0.53 -8.17
CA LYS A 98 -9.35 1.80 -8.87
C LYS A 98 -10.24 1.60 -10.10
N ASP A 99 -9.94 0.62 -10.94
CA ASP A 99 -10.75 0.33 -12.13
C ASP A 99 -12.20 -0.03 -11.78
N ILE A 100 -12.39 -0.86 -10.75
CA ILE A 100 -13.73 -1.23 -10.26
C ILE A 100 -14.48 -0.01 -9.74
N PHE A 101 -13.84 0.79 -8.90
CA PHE A 101 -14.43 2.00 -8.31
C PHE A 101 -14.87 3.00 -9.38
N LEU A 102 -14.00 3.29 -10.36
CA LEU A 102 -14.32 4.21 -11.46
C LEU A 102 -15.47 3.69 -12.34
N LYS A 103 -15.48 2.39 -12.66
CA LYS A 103 -16.56 1.76 -13.43
C LYS A 103 -17.91 1.76 -12.70
N ALA A 104 -17.88 1.72 -11.36
CA ALA A 104 -19.07 1.86 -10.54
C ALA A 104 -19.58 3.31 -10.42
N GLY A 105 -18.94 4.28 -11.09
CA GLY A 105 -19.31 5.69 -11.06
C GLY A 105 -18.58 6.52 -9.99
N GLY A 106 -17.64 5.91 -9.28
CA GLY A 106 -16.78 6.59 -8.32
C GLY A 106 -15.93 7.67 -8.97
N ARG A 107 -15.63 8.75 -8.22
CA ARG A 107 -14.82 9.88 -8.70
C ARG A 107 -13.55 9.96 -7.87
N LEU A 108 -12.40 10.04 -8.55
CA LEU A 108 -11.10 10.20 -7.92
C LEU A 108 -10.55 11.60 -8.22
N LEU A 109 -10.35 12.41 -7.18
CA LEU A 109 -9.74 13.74 -7.27
C LEU A 109 -8.25 13.63 -6.94
N ILE A 110 -7.41 13.48 -7.96
CA ILE A 110 -5.95 13.36 -7.81
C ILE A 110 -5.33 14.75 -7.70
N GLY A 111 -4.30 14.89 -6.83
CA GLY A 111 -3.58 16.16 -6.65
C GLY A 111 -4.39 17.20 -5.88
N SER A 112 -5.33 16.75 -5.05
CA SER A 112 -6.28 17.58 -4.32
C SER A 112 -6.19 17.24 -2.83
N LYS A 113 -5.16 17.74 -2.13
CA LYS A 113 -4.97 17.48 -0.70
C LYS A 113 -6.15 18.06 0.10
N VAL A 114 -6.69 17.28 1.04
CA VAL A 114 -7.67 17.78 2.00
C VAL A 114 -6.92 18.62 3.04
N LEU A 115 -7.37 19.86 3.24
CA LEU A 115 -6.74 20.87 4.09
C LEU A 115 -7.36 20.96 5.48
N GLY A 116 -8.58 20.45 5.64
CA GLY A 116 -9.31 20.53 6.89
C GLY A 116 -10.77 20.11 6.73
N GLY A 117 -11.45 19.88 7.85
CA GLY A 117 -12.89 19.68 7.89
C GLY A 117 -13.52 20.31 9.12
N GLU A 118 -14.82 20.53 9.05
CA GLU A 118 -15.60 21.19 10.10
C GLU A 118 -16.56 20.18 10.75
N ILE A 119 -16.55 20.15 12.07
CA ILE A 119 -17.44 19.32 12.89
C ILE A 119 -18.34 20.26 13.69
N GLU A 120 -19.64 20.15 13.48
CA GLU A 120 -20.66 20.91 14.19
C GLU A 120 -21.67 19.94 14.81
N ALA A 121 -22.00 20.14 16.09
CA ALA A 121 -22.96 19.32 16.82
C ALA A 121 -22.74 17.79 16.67
N GLY A 122 -21.48 17.34 16.69
CA GLY A 122 -21.12 15.93 16.57
C GLY A 122 -21.29 15.32 15.18
N ARG A 123 -21.20 16.14 14.12
CA ARG A 123 -21.21 15.70 12.72
C ARG A 123 -20.25 16.52 11.86
N VAL A 124 -19.58 15.87 10.92
CA VAL A 124 -18.84 16.57 9.87
C VAL A 124 -19.83 17.21 8.90
N THR A 125 -19.69 18.52 8.67
CA THR A 125 -20.55 19.29 7.77
C THR A 125 -19.89 19.51 6.41
N GLN A 126 -18.57 19.66 6.39
CA GLN A 126 -17.80 19.89 5.18
C GLN A 126 -16.31 19.56 5.34
N ILE A 127 -15.65 19.32 4.20
CA ILE A 127 -14.19 19.31 4.08
C ILE A 127 -13.75 20.36 3.07
N ARG A 128 -12.55 20.90 3.26
CA ARG A 128 -11.88 21.81 2.31
C ARG A 128 -10.71 21.10 1.66
N HIS A 129 -10.56 21.22 0.36
CA HIS A 129 -9.45 20.63 -0.39
C HIS A 129 -8.78 21.64 -1.31
N GLU A 130 -7.53 21.39 -1.66
CA GLU A 130 -6.76 22.19 -2.60
C GLU A 130 -7.37 22.16 -4.01
N THR A 131 -7.33 23.32 -4.65
CA THR A 131 -7.52 23.45 -6.10
C THR A 131 -6.50 24.44 -6.65
N VAL A 132 -6.39 24.52 -7.98
CA VAL A 132 -5.45 25.42 -8.65
C VAL A 132 -5.62 26.90 -8.24
N THR A 133 -6.83 27.33 -7.86
CA THR A 133 -7.11 28.73 -7.54
C THR A 133 -7.26 28.96 -6.04
N ARG A 134 -8.37 28.50 -5.46
CA ARG A 134 -8.67 28.62 -4.03
C ARG A 134 -9.18 27.30 -3.48
N PRO A 135 -8.98 27.01 -2.19
CA PRO A 135 -9.59 25.84 -1.57
C PRO A 135 -11.09 25.78 -1.85
N LYS A 136 -11.58 24.58 -2.19
CA LYS A 136 -13.00 24.33 -2.41
C LYS A 136 -13.55 23.41 -1.34
N THR A 137 -14.84 23.55 -1.11
CA THR A 137 -15.58 22.79 -0.10
C THR A 137 -16.30 21.61 -0.75
N LEU A 138 -16.24 20.44 -0.10
CA LEU A 138 -17.05 19.28 -0.43
C LEU A 138 -17.95 18.93 0.77
N ARG A 139 -19.20 18.61 0.45
CA ARG A 139 -20.23 18.20 1.41
C ARG A 139 -20.68 16.78 1.06
N ALA A 140 -20.82 15.95 2.09
CA ALA A 140 -21.25 14.58 1.99
C ALA A 140 -22.04 14.20 3.24
N GLU A 141 -22.84 13.15 3.15
CA GLU A 141 -23.57 12.62 4.30
C GLU A 141 -22.64 11.86 5.25
N HIS A 142 -21.66 11.13 4.68
CA HIS A 142 -20.66 10.32 5.39
C HIS A 142 -19.24 10.65 4.93
N TYR A 143 -18.28 10.57 5.84
CA TYR A 143 -16.87 10.86 5.61
C TYR A 143 -16.01 9.71 6.14
N VAL A 144 -15.02 9.28 5.36
CA VAL A 144 -14.08 8.23 5.76
C VAL A 144 -12.66 8.78 5.74
N LEU A 145 -12.03 8.83 6.92
CA LEU A 145 -10.63 9.18 7.10
C LEU A 145 -9.76 7.94 6.86
N ALA A 146 -9.28 7.80 5.62
CA ALA A 146 -8.39 6.73 5.16
C ALA A 146 -7.07 7.28 4.60
N THR A 147 -6.55 8.35 5.20
CA THR A 147 -5.34 9.06 4.78
C THR A 147 -4.03 8.35 5.12
N GLY A 148 -4.11 7.24 5.87
CA GLY A 148 -2.97 6.44 6.33
C GLY A 148 -2.20 7.09 7.47
N GLY A 149 -1.35 6.32 8.16
CA GLY A 149 -0.55 6.85 9.27
C GLY A 149 0.57 7.81 8.83
N ILE A 150 1.60 7.95 9.66
CA ILE A 150 2.70 8.90 9.47
C ILE A 150 3.36 8.78 8.08
N TYR A 151 3.64 7.56 7.62
CA TYR A 151 4.25 7.33 6.31
C TYR A 151 3.31 7.63 5.13
N GLY A 152 1.99 7.57 5.35
CA GLY A 152 0.97 7.91 4.36
C GLY A 152 0.67 9.41 4.29
N GLY A 153 1.15 10.18 5.27
CA GLY A 153 0.90 11.62 5.38
C GLY A 153 -0.47 11.97 5.98
N GLY A 154 -1.21 11.02 6.54
CA GLY A 154 -2.44 11.29 7.28
C GLY A 154 -2.23 11.61 8.75
N LEU A 155 -1.03 11.37 9.28
CA LEU A 155 -0.57 11.89 10.57
C LEU A 155 0.72 12.67 10.36
N GLU A 156 0.81 13.83 10.99
CA GLU A 156 1.97 14.71 10.90
C GLU A 156 2.71 14.73 12.24
N ALA A 157 4.00 14.36 12.17
CA ALA A 157 4.90 14.30 13.31
C ALA A 157 5.85 15.51 13.29
N THR A 158 5.84 16.31 14.35
CA THR A 158 6.64 17.53 14.47
C THR A 158 7.99 17.26 15.12
N SER A 159 8.96 18.18 14.95
CA SER A 159 10.31 18.02 15.48
C SER A 159 10.38 18.00 17.02
N ASP A 160 9.44 18.68 17.67
CA ASP A 160 9.24 18.74 19.13
C ASP A 160 8.53 17.50 19.70
N GLY A 161 8.17 16.53 18.85
CA GLY A 161 7.67 15.23 19.32
C GLY A 161 6.16 15.10 19.42
N VAL A 162 5.40 16.03 18.83
CA VAL A 162 3.94 15.95 18.77
C VAL A 162 3.53 15.23 17.49
N ILE A 163 2.51 14.37 17.58
CA ILE A 163 1.87 13.75 16.42
C ILE A 163 0.42 14.21 16.39
N HIS A 164 -0.03 14.73 15.25
CA HIS A 164 -1.39 15.24 15.10
C HIS A 164 -2.02 14.79 13.78
N GLU A 165 -3.35 14.77 13.76
CA GLU A 165 -4.17 14.53 12.58
C GLU A 165 -4.55 15.87 11.96
N PRO A 166 -4.14 16.18 10.71
CA PRO A 166 -4.17 17.54 10.19
C PRO A 166 -5.54 18.01 9.67
N ILE A 167 -6.52 17.12 9.46
CA ILE A 167 -7.80 17.47 8.82
C ILE A 167 -8.83 17.91 9.85
N PHE A 168 -9.04 17.13 10.89
CA PHE A 168 -10.07 17.37 11.92
C PHE A 168 -9.47 17.59 13.30
N ASN A 169 -8.14 17.51 13.45
CA ASN A 169 -7.45 17.61 14.73
C ASN A 169 -7.93 16.55 15.73
N LEU A 170 -8.14 15.32 15.25
CA LEU A 170 -8.56 14.20 16.08
C LEU A 170 -7.47 13.83 17.11
N PRO A 171 -7.85 13.41 18.33
CA PRO A 171 -6.89 12.92 19.32
C PRO A 171 -6.13 11.69 18.79
N VAL A 172 -4.81 11.83 18.71
CA VAL A 172 -3.92 10.75 18.29
C VAL A 172 -3.45 9.99 19.52
N ALA A 173 -3.70 8.68 19.55
CA ALA A 173 -3.09 7.78 20.51
C ALA A 173 -1.61 7.61 20.15
N ALA A 174 -0.75 8.34 20.85
CA ALA A 174 0.70 8.32 20.68
C ALA A 174 1.41 8.42 22.03
N PRO A 175 2.66 7.95 22.12
CA PRO A 175 3.52 8.29 23.25
C PRO A 175 3.69 9.81 23.36
N SER A 176 3.63 10.35 24.57
CA SER A 176 3.77 11.78 24.86
C SER A 176 5.20 12.32 24.65
N ASP A 177 6.20 11.43 24.63
CA ASP A 177 7.60 11.79 24.44
C ASP A 177 8.15 11.13 23.16
N ARG A 178 8.81 11.94 22.33
CA ARG A 178 9.53 11.49 21.14
C ARG A 178 10.60 10.45 21.45
N ALA A 179 11.25 10.53 22.62
CA ALA A 179 12.24 9.55 23.04
C ALA A 179 11.62 8.15 23.20
N ALA A 180 10.32 8.06 23.49
CA ALA A 180 9.59 6.80 23.61
C ALA A 180 9.08 6.23 22.27
N TRP A 181 9.22 6.96 21.16
CA TRP A 181 8.79 6.47 19.84
C TRP A 181 9.57 5.23 19.39
N PHE A 182 10.84 5.19 19.77
CA PHE A 182 11.80 4.18 19.35
C PHE A 182 12.53 3.60 20.55
N GLY A 183 12.79 2.29 20.53
CA GLY A 183 13.67 1.64 21.49
C GLY A 183 15.13 1.61 21.03
N PRO A 184 16.06 1.24 21.93
CA PRO A 184 17.48 1.11 21.60
C PRO A 184 17.72 0.00 20.55
N GLU A 185 16.89 -1.05 20.52
CA GLU A 185 16.99 -2.12 19.53
C GLU A 185 16.45 -1.69 18.18
N LEU A 186 17.29 -1.77 17.15
CA LEU A 186 16.89 -1.52 15.76
C LEU A 186 15.75 -2.46 15.32
N LEU A 187 15.82 -3.75 15.70
CA LEU A 187 14.87 -4.80 15.33
C LEU A 187 14.21 -5.40 16.57
N SER A 188 13.36 -4.63 17.25
CA SER A 188 12.59 -5.13 18.39
C SER A 188 11.48 -6.10 17.93
N PRO A 189 11.38 -7.32 18.49
CA PRO A 189 10.32 -8.28 18.16
C PRO A 189 8.90 -7.76 18.41
N GLY A 190 8.73 -6.84 19.36
CA GLY A 190 7.44 -6.22 19.70
C GLY A 190 7.04 -5.06 18.79
N GLY A 191 7.89 -4.70 17.82
CA GLY A 191 7.81 -3.45 17.07
C GLY A 191 8.20 -2.24 17.93
N ARG A 192 7.76 -1.07 17.50
CA ARG A 192 8.05 0.21 18.16
C ARG A 192 6.76 0.97 18.40
N ALA A 193 6.69 1.80 19.43
CA ALA A 193 5.47 2.50 19.81
C ALA A 193 4.93 3.38 18.67
N ILE A 194 5.83 3.99 17.89
CA ILE A 194 5.47 4.79 16.70
C ILE A 194 4.67 4.01 15.64
N HIS A 195 4.76 2.68 15.60
CA HIS A 195 4.05 1.84 14.65
C HIS A 195 2.60 1.55 15.05
N ARG A 196 2.23 1.89 16.30
CA ARG A 196 0.89 1.73 16.85
C ARG A 196 0.13 3.05 16.96
N VAL A 197 0.75 4.14 16.49
CA VAL A 197 0.16 5.46 16.54
C VAL A 197 -1.03 5.55 15.57
N GLY A 198 -2.14 6.09 16.05
CA GLY A 198 -3.35 6.25 15.25
C GLY A 198 -4.48 6.88 16.06
N ILE A 199 -5.68 6.81 15.51
CA ILE A 199 -6.93 7.29 16.12
C ILE A 199 -7.64 6.10 16.75
N ARG A 200 -8.10 6.28 17.98
CA ARG A 200 -8.97 5.30 18.65
C ARG A 200 -10.38 5.43 18.10
N VAL A 201 -11.01 4.29 17.91
CA VAL A 201 -12.37 4.21 17.37
C VAL A 201 -13.26 3.31 18.23
N ASP A 202 -14.57 3.49 18.13
CA ASP A 202 -15.55 2.53 18.65
C ASP A 202 -15.72 1.31 17.72
N GLU A 203 -16.68 0.44 18.05
CA GLU A 203 -17.00 -0.75 17.27
C GLU A 203 -17.50 -0.45 15.85
N ARG A 204 -18.02 0.77 15.62
CA ARG A 204 -18.49 1.27 14.33
C ARG A 204 -17.43 2.04 13.56
N PHE A 205 -16.20 2.07 14.08
CA PHE A 205 -15.06 2.80 13.50
C PHE A 205 -15.22 4.33 13.53
N ASN A 206 -16.09 4.87 14.39
CA ASN A 206 -16.19 6.32 14.64
C ASN A 206 -15.05 6.78 15.57
N PRO A 207 -14.42 7.95 15.33
CA PRO A 207 -13.30 8.42 16.14
C PRO A 207 -13.75 8.84 17.54
N LEU A 208 -12.93 8.50 18.53
CA LEU A 208 -13.18 8.78 19.94
C LEU A 208 -12.35 9.96 20.47
N ASP A 209 -12.92 10.70 21.40
CA ASP A 209 -12.21 11.71 22.17
C ASP A 209 -11.36 11.08 23.31
N ALA A 210 -10.69 11.93 24.09
CA ALA A 210 -9.87 11.49 25.22
C ALA A 210 -10.67 10.76 26.32
N ASN A 211 -11.98 10.98 26.41
CA ASN A 211 -12.88 10.36 27.38
C ASN A 211 -13.57 9.10 26.81
N GLY A 212 -13.33 8.76 25.54
CA GLY A 212 -13.95 7.63 24.86
C GLY A 212 -15.34 7.94 24.27
N ALA A 213 -15.74 9.21 24.15
CA ALA A 213 -16.98 9.60 23.49
C ALA A 213 -16.77 9.81 21.98
N VAL A 214 -17.79 9.49 21.17
CA VAL A 214 -17.74 9.67 19.71
C VAL A 214 -17.70 11.16 19.36
N ILE A 215 -16.68 11.55 18.59
CA ILE A 215 -16.48 12.94 18.16
C ILE A 215 -17.47 13.34 17.07
N ALA A 216 -17.66 12.48 16.06
CA ALA A 216 -18.59 12.72 14.96
C ALA A 216 -19.22 11.44 14.43
N LYS A 217 -20.56 11.38 14.40
CA LYS A 217 -21.32 10.16 14.06
C LYS A 217 -21.23 9.75 12.59
N ASN A 218 -20.92 10.68 11.70
CA ASN A 218 -20.80 10.44 10.26
C ASN A 218 -19.34 10.44 9.78
N LEU A 219 -18.39 10.40 10.71
CA LEU A 219 -16.97 10.29 10.43
C LEU A 219 -16.49 8.91 10.84
N TYR A 220 -15.82 8.22 9.94
CA TYR A 220 -15.27 6.89 10.17
C TYR A 220 -13.77 6.91 9.90
N VAL A 221 -13.01 6.07 10.59
CA VAL A 221 -11.57 5.94 10.38
C VAL A 221 -11.24 4.54 9.87
N ALA A 222 -10.36 4.43 8.86
CA ALA A 222 -10.00 3.14 8.29
C ALA A 222 -8.50 3.01 7.97
N GLY A 223 -8.05 1.78 7.84
CA GLY A 223 -6.70 1.40 7.46
C GLY A 223 -5.64 1.80 8.49
N ASN A 224 -4.49 2.28 8.00
CA ASN A 224 -3.33 2.57 8.85
C ASN A 224 -3.48 3.82 9.73
N MET A 225 -4.67 4.43 9.76
CA MET A 225 -5.04 5.48 10.71
C MET A 225 -5.47 4.90 12.07
N LEU A 226 -5.80 3.62 12.17
CA LEU A 226 -6.30 3.00 13.40
C LEU A 226 -5.18 2.86 14.44
N ALA A 227 -5.46 3.27 15.68
CA ALA A 227 -4.55 3.10 16.81
C ALA A 227 -4.32 1.63 17.16
N ASP A 228 -3.19 1.36 17.81
CA ASP A 228 -2.83 0.08 18.42
C ASP A 228 -2.62 -1.11 17.46
N VAL A 229 -2.77 -0.88 16.15
CA VAL A 229 -2.53 -1.86 15.09
C VAL A 229 -1.06 -1.86 14.68
N ASN A 230 -0.33 -2.94 15.03
CA ASN A 230 1.07 -3.11 14.59
C ASN A 230 1.16 -3.81 13.21
N TRP A 231 0.76 -3.10 12.17
CA TRP A 231 0.73 -3.63 10.80
C TRP A 231 2.12 -3.88 10.20
N ILE A 232 3.16 -3.19 10.69
CA ILE A 232 4.55 -3.38 10.22
C ILE A 232 5.07 -4.73 10.68
N GLN A 233 4.98 -5.02 11.98
CA GLN A 233 5.45 -6.29 12.53
C GLN A 233 4.60 -7.47 12.01
N GLY A 234 3.28 -7.29 11.96
CA GLY A 234 2.36 -8.29 11.44
C GLY A 234 2.44 -8.51 9.93
N ARG A 235 3.04 -7.56 9.19
CA ARG A 235 3.03 -7.53 7.72
C ARG A 235 1.61 -7.59 7.15
N THR A 236 0.67 -6.92 7.82
CA THR A 236 -0.78 -7.00 7.58
C THR A 236 -1.39 -5.71 7.06
N GLY A 237 -0.60 -4.69 6.73
CA GLY A 237 -1.09 -3.34 6.36
C GLY A 237 -2.20 -3.34 5.30
N ASP A 238 -1.98 -4.04 4.18
CA ASP A 238 -2.98 -4.15 3.11
C ASP A 238 -4.26 -4.87 3.59
N GLY A 239 -4.10 -5.92 4.41
CA GLY A 239 -5.22 -6.66 4.98
C GLY A 239 -6.07 -5.78 5.90
N VAL A 240 -5.44 -5.05 6.83
CA VAL A 240 -6.12 -4.10 7.72
C VAL A 240 -6.83 -3.03 6.91
N ALA A 241 -6.19 -2.46 5.89
CA ALA A 241 -6.80 -1.44 5.03
C ALA A 241 -8.07 -1.95 4.35
N ILE A 242 -8.04 -3.15 3.77
CA ILE A 242 -9.20 -3.72 3.08
C ILE A 242 -10.32 -4.08 4.05
N THR A 243 -10.02 -4.76 5.16
CA THR A 243 -11.05 -5.26 6.07
C THR A 243 -11.71 -4.14 6.86
N SER A 244 -10.95 -3.14 7.31
CA SER A 244 -11.52 -1.97 7.98
C SER A 244 -12.36 -1.12 7.03
N ALA A 245 -11.91 -0.91 5.79
CA ALA A 245 -12.71 -0.21 4.79
C ALA A 245 -14.01 -0.94 4.47
N PHE A 246 -13.98 -2.28 4.36
CA PHE A 246 -15.18 -3.08 4.16
C PHE A 246 -16.17 -2.91 5.31
N LYS A 247 -15.70 -3.04 6.56
CA LYS A 247 -16.54 -2.86 7.75
C LYS A 247 -17.15 -1.45 7.83
N VAL A 248 -16.36 -0.41 7.56
CA VAL A 248 -16.86 0.97 7.51
C VAL A 248 -17.96 1.15 6.46
N VAL A 249 -17.82 0.52 5.30
CA VAL A 249 -18.85 0.60 4.25
C VAL A 249 -20.13 -0.13 4.68
N GLU A 250 -20.03 -1.27 5.38
CA GLU A 250 -21.21 -1.93 5.97
C GLU A 250 -21.94 -0.99 6.93
N GLU A 251 -21.22 -0.32 7.84
CA GLU A 251 -21.78 0.64 8.80
C GLU A 251 -22.39 1.90 8.15
N ILE A 252 -22.00 2.23 6.91
CA ILE A 252 -22.58 3.35 6.15
C ILE A 252 -23.85 2.90 5.41
N LEU A 253 -23.96 1.62 5.05
CA LEU A 253 -25.08 1.08 4.28
C LEU A 253 -26.24 0.56 5.15
N GLU A 254 -25.98 0.29 6.43
CA GLU A 254 -27.00 0.00 7.45
C GLU A 254 -27.82 1.25 7.85
#